data_AF-A0A5C0T7C4-F1
#
_entry.id   AF-A0A5C0T7C4-F1
#
_cell.length_a   1.000
_cell.length_b   1.000
_cell.length_c   1.000
_cell.angle_alpha   90.00
_cell.angle_beta   90.00
_cell.angle_gamma   90.00
#
_symmetry.space_group_name_H-M   'P 1'
#
loop_
_entity.id
_entity.type
_entity.pdbx_description
1 polymer ?
#
loop_
_entity_poly.entity_id
_entity_poly.type
_entity_poly.pdbx_seq_one_letter_code
_entity_poly.pdbx_strand_id
1 'polypeptide(L)'
;AFTLGVKQLIVAINKMDTTKWSEARYQEIIKETSSFIKKVGYNPKAVAFVPISGFNGDNMLEPSTNCPWYKGWEKETKAGKSTGKTLLEAIDAIEPPKRPTDKPLRLPLQDVYKIGGIGTVPVGRVETGIIKPGMVVTFAPANVTTEVKSVEMHHEQLTEGVPGDNVGFNVKNVSVKEIRRGNVAGDSKNDPPNGAASFNAQVIVINHPGQIGAGYAPVLDCHTAHIACKFSELLEKIDRRTGKSVENNPKFIKSGDSAIVKMVPSKPMCVEAFTDYPPLGRFAVRDMR
;
A
#
# COMPACT_ATOMS: atom_id res chain seq x y z
N ALA A 1 4.59 2.98 4.91
CA ALA A 1 4.53 1.51 4.74
C ALA A 1 3.37 0.88 5.52
N PHE A 2 3.36 0.92 6.87
CA PHE A 2 2.32 0.25 7.68
C PHE A 2 0.88 0.67 7.33
N THR A 3 0.63 1.98 7.22
CA THR A 3 -0.68 2.54 6.82
C THR A 3 -1.14 2.06 5.44
N LEU A 4 -0.20 1.73 4.54
CA LEU A 4 -0.47 1.21 3.20
C LEU A 4 -0.70 -0.31 3.20
N GLY A 5 -0.62 -0.97 4.34
CA GLY A 5 -0.91 -2.40 4.47
C GLY A 5 0.25 -3.35 4.47
N VAL A 6 1.48 -2.82 4.41
CA VAL A 6 2.69 -3.65 4.52
C VAL A 6 2.82 -4.08 5.98
N LYS A 7 2.45 -5.34 6.27
CA LYS A 7 2.43 -5.90 7.64
C LYS A 7 3.69 -6.66 8.01
N GLN A 8 4.49 -7.08 7.02
CA GLN A 8 5.76 -7.76 7.22
C GLN A 8 6.89 -6.78 6.93
N LEU A 9 7.87 -6.72 7.84
CA LEU A 9 8.98 -5.79 7.80
C LEU A 9 10.27 -6.54 8.11
N ILE A 10 11.33 -6.23 7.37
CA ILE A 10 12.71 -6.63 7.66
C ILE A 10 13.50 -5.35 7.89
N VAL A 11 14.38 -5.35 8.89
CA VAL A 11 15.28 -4.24 9.16
C VAL A 11 16.70 -4.68 8.86
N ALA A 12 17.25 -4.17 7.76
CA ALA A 12 18.66 -4.32 7.43
C ALA A 12 19.44 -3.14 8.04
N ILE A 13 20.30 -3.43 9.03
CA ILE A 13 21.19 -2.44 9.66
C ILE A 13 22.44 -2.35 8.80
N ASN A 14 22.40 -1.41 7.85
CA ASN A 14 23.46 -1.24 6.85
C ASN A 14 24.65 -0.43 7.39
N LYS A 15 25.78 -0.52 6.67
CA LYS A 15 27.05 0.17 6.97
C LYS A 15 27.70 -0.27 8.29
N MET A 16 27.54 -1.54 8.66
CA MET A 16 28.16 -2.06 9.90
C MET A 16 29.70 -1.98 9.86
N ASP A 17 30.30 -2.01 8.67
CA ASP A 17 31.73 -1.79 8.44
C ASP A 17 32.23 -0.44 8.98
N THR A 18 31.44 0.64 8.88
CA THR A 18 31.84 1.96 9.39
C THR A 18 31.82 2.04 10.91
N THR A 19 31.17 1.07 11.56
CA THR A 19 31.12 0.93 13.02
C THR A 19 32.02 -0.19 13.54
N LYS A 20 32.93 -0.68 12.68
CA LYS A 20 33.85 -1.79 12.98
C LYS A 20 33.12 -3.03 13.50
N TRP A 21 31.92 -3.30 12.97
CA TRP A 21 31.09 -4.45 13.36
C TRP A 21 30.83 -4.54 14.87
N SER A 22 30.65 -3.41 15.55
CA SER A 22 30.40 -3.36 16.99
C SER A 22 29.04 -3.98 17.38
N GLU A 23 29.08 -5.01 18.21
CA GLU A 23 27.88 -5.65 18.77
C GLU A 23 27.07 -4.66 19.62
N ALA A 24 27.73 -3.86 20.46
CA ALA A 24 27.06 -2.87 21.30
C ALA A 24 26.26 -1.86 20.46
N ARG A 25 26.84 -1.40 19.34
CA ARG A 25 26.17 -0.48 18.43
C ARG A 25 24.99 -1.13 17.72
N TYR A 26 25.13 -2.40 17.29
CA TYR A 26 24.03 -3.16 16.71
C TYR A 26 22.85 -3.32 17.69
N GLN A 27 23.12 -3.67 18.95
CA GLN A 27 22.09 -3.84 19.98
C GLN A 27 21.38 -2.52 20.33
N GLU A 28 22.12 -1.43 20.40
CA GLU A 28 21.57 -0.08 20.58
C GLU A 28 20.58 0.27 19.45
N ILE A 29 20.99 0.07 18.19
CA ILE A 29 20.14 0.33 17.01
C ILE A 29 18.88 -0.53 17.05
N ILE A 30 18.98 -1.82 17.41
CA ILE A 30 17.81 -2.70 17.54
C ILE A 30 16.85 -2.14 18.59
N LYS A 31 17.35 -1.73 19.76
CA LYS A 31 16.51 -1.24 20.86
C LYS A 31 15.72 0.01 20.44
N GLU A 32 16.37 0.97 19.82
CA GLU A 32 15.73 2.21 19.36
C GLU A 32 14.75 1.93 18.22
N THR A 33 15.18 1.16 17.22
CA THR A 33 14.35 0.84 16.05
C THR A 33 13.13 0.01 16.46
N SER A 34 13.29 -0.97 17.34
CA SER A 34 12.18 -1.77 17.90
C SER A 34 11.17 -0.88 18.62
N SER A 35 11.64 0.08 19.40
CA SER A 35 10.77 1.05 20.10
C SER A 35 10.01 1.93 19.11
N PHE A 36 10.66 2.34 18.02
CA PHE A 36 10.05 3.15 16.98
C PHE A 36 8.99 2.38 16.18
N ILE A 37 9.32 1.20 15.64
CA ILE A 37 8.38 0.42 14.81
C ILE A 37 7.18 -0.08 15.63
N LYS A 38 7.36 -0.29 16.95
CA LYS A 38 6.25 -0.59 17.87
C LYS A 38 5.25 0.56 17.98
N LYS A 39 5.72 1.82 18.01
CA LYS A 39 4.85 3.01 18.01
C LYS A 39 4.10 3.18 16.67
N VAL A 40 4.73 2.77 15.57
CA VAL A 40 4.10 2.76 14.24
C VAL A 40 2.98 1.71 14.18
N GLY A 41 3.20 0.52 14.78
CA GLY A 41 2.20 -0.55 14.89
C GLY A 41 2.71 -1.95 14.56
N TYR A 42 4.00 -2.10 14.21
CA TYR A 42 4.60 -3.43 14.00
C TYR A 42 4.89 -4.12 15.33
N ASN A 43 4.85 -5.46 15.32
CA ASN A 43 5.37 -6.26 16.42
C ASN A 43 6.88 -6.47 16.22
N PRO A 44 7.78 -5.92 17.07
CA PRO A 44 9.22 -6.09 16.88
C PRO A 44 9.69 -7.55 16.90
N LYS A 45 8.97 -8.44 17.60
CA LYS A 45 9.29 -9.87 17.60
C LYS A 45 9.08 -10.54 16.24
N ALA A 46 8.23 -9.96 15.39
CA ALA A 46 7.96 -10.48 14.04
C ALA A 46 8.90 -9.90 12.97
N VAL A 47 9.94 -9.16 13.37
CA VAL A 47 10.84 -8.44 12.48
C VAL A 47 12.25 -8.98 12.61
N ALA A 48 12.82 -9.42 11.49
CA ALA A 48 14.22 -9.82 11.41
C ALA A 48 15.12 -8.57 11.37
N PHE A 49 16.15 -8.53 12.23
CA PHE A 49 17.18 -7.50 12.24
C PHE A 49 18.51 -8.08 11.75
N VAL A 50 18.91 -7.69 10.54
CA VAL A 50 20.09 -8.24 9.86
C VAL A 50 21.20 -7.19 9.81
N PRO A 51 22.36 -7.39 10.46
CA PRO A 51 23.51 -6.49 10.30
C PRO A 51 24.16 -6.76 8.94
N ILE A 52 24.22 -5.76 8.06
CA ILE A 52 24.77 -5.93 6.71
C ILE A 52 25.82 -4.85 6.38
N SER A 53 26.64 -5.13 5.38
CA SER A 53 27.31 -4.10 4.59
C SER A 53 26.93 -4.28 3.14
N GLY A 54 26.03 -3.42 2.63
CA GLY A 54 25.62 -3.50 1.23
C GLY A 54 26.75 -3.24 0.24
N PHE A 55 27.79 -2.51 0.66
CA PHE A 55 28.95 -2.22 -0.19
C PHE A 55 29.91 -3.42 -0.29
N ASN A 56 30.17 -4.08 0.83
CA ASN A 56 31.12 -5.22 0.89
C ASN A 56 30.44 -6.59 0.71
N GLY A 57 29.10 -6.65 0.74
CA GLY A 57 28.33 -7.89 0.55
C GLY A 57 28.06 -8.69 1.83
N ASP A 58 28.56 -8.24 2.99
CA ASP A 58 28.42 -8.94 4.27
C ASP A 58 26.95 -9.21 4.65
N ASN A 59 26.64 -10.47 4.98
CA ASN A 59 25.29 -10.95 5.35
C ASN A 59 24.20 -10.67 4.30
N MET A 60 24.57 -10.37 3.04
CA MET A 60 23.60 -10.19 1.96
C MET A 60 23.09 -11.56 1.48
N LEU A 61 24.03 -12.37 0.97
CA LEU A 61 23.78 -13.72 0.44
C LEU A 61 24.41 -14.80 1.33
N GLU A 62 25.61 -14.52 1.86
CA GLU A 62 26.39 -15.43 2.69
C GLU A 62 26.69 -14.80 4.06
N PRO A 63 26.87 -15.63 5.12
CA PRO A 63 27.23 -15.13 6.44
C PRO A 63 28.60 -14.42 6.44
N SER A 64 28.66 -13.26 7.09
CA SER A 64 29.90 -12.51 7.26
C SER A 64 30.81 -13.14 8.31
N THR A 65 32.12 -13.16 8.03
CA THR A 65 33.16 -13.50 9.01
C THR A 65 33.53 -12.32 9.91
N ASN A 66 33.09 -11.10 9.59
CA ASN A 66 33.47 -9.87 10.31
C ASN A 66 32.69 -9.66 11.62
N CYS A 67 31.62 -10.42 11.86
CA CYS A 67 30.79 -10.34 13.07
C CYS A 67 30.57 -11.70 13.74
N PRO A 68 31.60 -12.33 14.35
CA PRO A 68 31.49 -13.66 14.96
C PRO A 68 30.50 -13.73 16.15
N TRP A 69 30.18 -12.57 16.74
CA TRP A 69 29.16 -12.41 17.78
C TRP A 69 27.74 -12.65 17.25
N TYR A 70 27.48 -12.35 15.97
CA TYR A 70 26.15 -12.46 15.38
C TYR A 70 25.77 -13.92 15.15
N LYS A 71 24.73 -14.38 15.86
CA LYS A 71 24.24 -15.77 15.76
C LYS A 71 23.11 -15.97 14.75
N GLY A 72 22.64 -14.89 14.15
CA GLY A 72 21.51 -14.88 13.24
C GLY A 72 20.37 -14.00 13.75
N TRP A 73 19.45 -13.69 12.85
CA TRP A 73 18.18 -13.06 13.17
C TRP A 73 17.16 -14.12 13.56
N GLU A 74 16.17 -13.68 14.32
CA GLU A 74 15.01 -14.46 14.71
C GLU A 74 13.77 -13.62 14.50
N LYS A 75 12.70 -14.25 14.01
CA LYS A 75 11.36 -13.65 14.00
C LYS A 75 10.31 -14.66 14.41
N GLU A 76 9.28 -14.18 15.09
CA GLU A 76 8.14 -14.95 15.57
C GLU A 76 6.86 -14.38 14.99
N THR A 77 6.16 -15.20 14.22
CA THR A 77 4.88 -14.88 13.58
C THR A 77 3.79 -15.84 14.06
N LYS A 78 2.58 -15.73 13.49
CA LYS A 78 1.52 -16.71 13.76
C LYS A 78 1.82 -18.08 13.17
N ALA A 79 2.68 -18.16 12.16
CA ALA A 79 3.09 -19.43 11.54
C ALA A 79 4.20 -20.13 12.34
N GLY A 80 4.85 -19.43 13.27
CA GLY A 80 5.87 -19.98 14.15
C GLY A 80 7.12 -19.10 14.21
N LYS A 81 8.22 -19.70 14.63
CA LYS A 81 9.53 -19.07 14.74
C LYS A 81 10.38 -19.40 13.50
N SER A 82 11.00 -18.39 12.92
CA SER A 82 11.96 -18.53 11.82
C SER A 82 13.29 -17.89 12.20
N THR A 83 14.39 -18.49 11.77
CA THR A 83 15.75 -17.98 12.01
C THR A 83 16.58 -18.05 10.73
N GLY A 84 17.60 -17.21 10.64
CA GLY A 84 18.57 -17.20 9.54
C GLY A 84 19.72 -16.25 9.87
N LYS A 85 20.66 -16.07 8.95
CA LYS A 85 21.83 -15.19 9.11
C LYS A 85 21.87 -14.08 8.05
N THR A 86 21.33 -14.32 6.87
CA THR A 86 21.49 -13.40 5.74
C THR A 86 20.21 -12.63 5.45
N LEU A 87 20.34 -11.55 4.67
CA LEU A 87 19.22 -10.77 4.20
C LEU A 87 18.37 -11.58 3.21
N LEU A 88 19.00 -12.40 2.36
CA LEU A 88 18.29 -13.31 1.46
C LEU A 88 17.40 -14.28 2.24
N GLU A 89 17.94 -14.96 3.26
CA GLU A 89 17.16 -15.87 4.11
C GLU A 89 16.00 -15.13 4.81
N ALA A 90 16.19 -13.87 5.20
CA ALA A 90 15.13 -13.07 5.82
C ALA A 90 13.98 -12.77 4.83
N ILE A 91 14.31 -12.52 3.56
CA ILE A 91 13.36 -12.31 2.46
C ILE A 91 12.62 -13.62 2.14
N ASP A 92 13.34 -14.73 2.02
CA ASP A 92 12.76 -16.05 1.74
C ASP A 92 11.83 -16.51 2.87
N ALA A 93 12.10 -16.09 4.10
CA ALA A 93 11.22 -16.36 5.24
C ALA A 93 9.94 -15.51 5.26
N ILE A 94 9.71 -14.57 4.33
CA ILE A 94 8.47 -13.79 4.26
C ILE A 94 7.28 -14.72 3.97
N GLU A 95 6.23 -14.60 4.76
CA GLU A 95 5.01 -15.39 4.54
C GLU A 95 4.27 -14.86 3.30
N PRO A 96 3.95 -15.70 2.31
CA PRO A 96 3.14 -15.27 1.18
C PRO A 96 1.76 -14.76 1.67
N PRO A 97 1.33 -13.55 1.26
CA PRO A 97 0.02 -13.06 1.63
C PRO A 97 -1.09 -13.86 0.94
N LYS A 98 -2.24 -14.02 1.61
CA LYS A 98 -3.44 -14.58 0.96
C LYS A 98 -3.90 -13.65 -0.17
N ARG A 99 -3.90 -14.16 -1.40
CA ARG A 99 -4.37 -13.42 -2.58
C ARG A 99 -5.91 -13.41 -2.61
N PRO A 100 -6.57 -12.25 -2.73
CA PRO A 100 -8.04 -12.14 -2.72
C PRO A 100 -8.67 -12.46 -4.09
N THR A 101 -8.50 -13.70 -4.56
CA THR A 101 -9.03 -14.17 -5.86
C THR A 101 -10.55 -14.24 -5.90
N ASP A 102 -11.18 -14.54 -4.76
CA ASP A 102 -12.64 -14.74 -4.66
C ASP A 102 -13.42 -13.43 -4.54
N LYS A 103 -12.72 -12.30 -4.40
CA LYS A 103 -13.35 -10.97 -4.36
C LYS A 103 -13.60 -10.45 -5.77
N PRO A 104 -14.53 -9.51 -5.98
CA PRO A 104 -14.69 -8.85 -7.26
C PRO A 104 -13.42 -8.14 -7.75
N LEU A 105 -13.32 -7.97 -9.06
CA LEU A 105 -12.13 -7.37 -9.69
C LEU A 105 -11.99 -5.89 -9.28
N ARG A 106 -10.80 -5.54 -8.79
CA ARG A 106 -10.33 -4.15 -8.66
C ARG A 106 -8.90 -4.06 -9.18
N LEU A 107 -8.72 -3.26 -10.24
CA LEU A 107 -7.44 -3.04 -10.90
C LEU A 107 -7.23 -1.53 -11.10
N PRO A 108 -6.58 -0.85 -10.13
CA PRO A 108 -6.20 0.55 -10.27
C PRO A 108 -5.16 0.74 -11.38
N LEU A 109 -5.42 1.69 -12.28
CA LEU A 109 -4.57 1.97 -13.43
C LEU A 109 -3.34 2.79 -13.02
N GLN A 110 -2.16 2.27 -13.33
CA GLN A 110 -0.89 2.96 -13.17
C GLN A 110 -0.61 3.88 -14.36
N ASP A 111 -0.82 3.36 -15.58
CA ASP A 111 -0.58 4.06 -16.84
C ASP A 111 -1.54 3.58 -17.93
N VAL A 112 -1.68 4.37 -18.99
CA VAL A 112 -2.51 4.04 -20.16
C VAL A 112 -1.74 4.38 -21.43
N TYR A 113 -1.51 3.39 -22.29
CA TYR A 113 -0.75 3.54 -23.51
C TYR A 113 -1.63 3.41 -24.76
N LYS A 114 -1.21 4.08 -25.83
CA LYS A 114 -1.73 3.86 -27.19
C LYS A 114 -0.66 3.13 -27.99
N ILE A 115 -0.91 1.88 -28.34
CA ILE A 115 0.03 1.05 -29.11
C ILE A 115 -0.49 0.92 -30.55
N GLY A 116 0.37 1.22 -31.52
CA GLY A 116 0.02 1.09 -32.95
C GLY A 116 -0.38 -0.34 -33.30
N GLY A 117 -1.48 -0.51 -34.05
CA GLY A 117 -2.02 -1.83 -34.41
C GLY A 117 -2.78 -2.58 -33.31
N ILE A 118 -2.55 -2.25 -32.03
CA ILE A 118 -3.19 -2.91 -30.87
C ILE A 118 -4.33 -2.04 -30.31
N GLY A 119 -4.14 -0.73 -30.19
CA GLY A 119 -5.11 0.20 -29.63
C GLY A 119 -4.74 0.66 -28.22
N THR A 120 -5.74 0.74 -27.32
CA THR A 120 -5.56 1.24 -25.96
C THR A 120 -5.19 0.10 -25.01
N VAL A 121 -4.10 0.29 -24.26
CA VAL A 121 -3.58 -0.69 -23.30
C VAL A 121 -3.36 -0.02 -21.94
N PRO A 122 -4.30 -0.18 -21.00
CA PRO A 122 -4.09 0.18 -19.61
C PRO A 122 -3.15 -0.82 -18.93
N VAL A 123 -2.36 -0.32 -17.98
CA VAL A 123 -1.45 -1.10 -17.16
C VAL A 123 -1.74 -0.83 -15.70
N GLY A 124 -1.76 -1.89 -14.88
CA GLY A 124 -1.94 -1.76 -13.46
C GLY A 124 -1.76 -3.07 -12.73
N ARG A 125 -1.92 -3.01 -11.40
CA ARG A 125 -1.86 -4.19 -10.55
C ARG A 125 -3.27 -4.71 -10.29
N VAL A 126 -3.48 -6.02 -10.42
CA VAL A 126 -4.70 -6.65 -9.94
C VAL A 126 -4.65 -6.66 -8.41
N GLU A 127 -5.54 -5.91 -7.75
CA GLU A 127 -5.56 -5.83 -6.28
C GLU A 127 -6.51 -6.87 -5.68
N THR A 128 -7.65 -7.10 -6.34
CA THR A 128 -8.64 -8.15 -6.00
C THR A 128 -9.24 -8.75 -7.25
N GLY A 129 -9.75 -9.98 -7.12
CA GLY A 129 -10.40 -10.71 -8.21
C GLY A 129 -9.44 -11.15 -9.31
N ILE A 130 -10.00 -11.51 -10.45
CA ILE A 130 -9.27 -12.05 -11.60
C ILE A 130 -9.67 -11.26 -12.84
N ILE A 131 -8.71 -10.96 -13.71
CA ILE A 131 -8.95 -10.38 -15.04
C ILE A 131 -8.65 -11.43 -16.11
N LYS A 132 -9.54 -11.59 -17.09
CA LYS A 132 -9.39 -12.54 -18.20
C LYS A 132 -9.72 -11.87 -19.53
N PRO A 133 -9.11 -12.32 -20.64
CA PRO A 133 -9.64 -12.03 -21.96
C PRO A 133 -11.13 -12.41 -22.06
N GLY A 134 -11.92 -11.57 -22.74
CA GLY A 134 -13.37 -11.72 -22.89
C GLY A 134 -14.21 -11.15 -21.75
N MET A 135 -13.61 -10.75 -20.62
CA MET A 135 -14.34 -10.06 -19.56
C MET A 135 -14.81 -8.68 -20.02
N VAL A 136 -16.00 -8.29 -19.59
CA VAL A 136 -16.50 -6.93 -19.75
C VAL A 136 -16.18 -6.17 -18.48
N VAL A 137 -15.38 -5.11 -18.59
CA VAL A 137 -14.89 -4.31 -17.48
C VAL A 137 -15.42 -2.89 -17.54
N THR A 138 -15.70 -2.32 -16.37
CA THR A 138 -16.10 -0.93 -16.18
C THR A 138 -14.97 -0.15 -15.52
N PHE A 139 -14.66 1.04 -16.04
CA PHE A 139 -13.65 1.95 -15.52
C PHE A 139 -14.30 3.06 -14.68
N ALA A 140 -14.07 3.04 -13.38
CA ALA A 140 -14.46 4.11 -12.47
C ALA A 140 -13.35 5.17 -12.35
N PRO A 141 -13.68 6.45 -12.16
CA PRO A 141 -15.02 7.03 -12.08
C PRO A 141 -15.58 7.48 -13.45
N ALA A 142 -14.92 7.16 -14.56
CA ALA A 142 -15.35 7.57 -15.90
C ALA A 142 -16.64 6.89 -16.37
N ASN A 143 -16.99 5.75 -15.77
CA ASN A 143 -18.13 4.91 -16.10
C ASN A 143 -18.15 4.44 -17.57
N VAL A 144 -16.97 4.14 -18.10
CA VAL A 144 -16.79 3.56 -19.44
C VAL A 144 -16.72 2.04 -19.31
N THR A 145 -17.48 1.32 -20.12
CA THR A 145 -17.52 -0.15 -20.10
C THR A 145 -17.07 -0.72 -21.44
N THR A 146 -16.21 -1.75 -21.41
CA THR A 146 -15.66 -2.37 -22.61
C THR A 146 -15.21 -3.81 -22.36
N GLU A 147 -14.96 -4.55 -23.43
CA GLU A 147 -14.45 -5.92 -23.37
C GLU A 147 -12.92 -5.93 -23.42
N VAL A 148 -12.31 -6.72 -22.53
CA VAL A 148 -10.88 -7.03 -22.50
C VAL A 148 -10.56 -8.03 -23.62
N LYS A 149 -9.60 -7.73 -24.49
CA LYS A 149 -9.23 -8.62 -25.60
C LYS A 149 -8.05 -9.52 -25.32
N SER A 150 -7.05 -9.01 -24.62
CA SER A 150 -5.89 -9.77 -24.17
C SER A 150 -5.42 -9.21 -22.84
N VAL A 151 -4.72 -10.05 -22.08
CA VAL A 151 -4.02 -9.70 -20.85
C VAL A 151 -2.59 -10.20 -21.01
N GLU A 152 -1.61 -9.37 -20.68
CA GLU A 152 -0.18 -9.64 -20.84
C GLU A 152 0.60 -9.24 -19.60
N MET A 153 1.65 -9.99 -19.29
CA MET A 153 2.63 -9.66 -18.26
C MET A 153 4.02 -10.02 -18.79
N HIS A 154 4.98 -9.09 -18.69
CA HIS A 154 6.35 -9.29 -19.22
C HIS A 154 6.41 -9.73 -20.70
N HIS A 155 5.50 -9.21 -21.54
CA HIS A 155 5.37 -9.54 -22.98
C HIS A 155 4.90 -10.97 -23.27
N GLU A 156 4.39 -11.68 -22.27
CA GLU A 156 3.74 -12.98 -22.45
C GLU A 156 2.23 -12.85 -22.23
N GLN A 157 1.45 -13.51 -23.09
CA GLN A 157 0.00 -13.51 -22.99
C GLN A 157 -0.46 -14.44 -21.85
N LEU A 158 -1.35 -13.93 -21.01
CA LEU A 158 -1.94 -14.66 -19.89
C LEU A 158 -3.35 -15.14 -20.22
N THR A 159 -3.69 -16.33 -19.74
CA THR A 159 -5.07 -16.82 -19.71
C THR A 159 -5.91 -16.07 -18.68
N GLU A 160 -5.27 -15.66 -17.58
CA GLU A 160 -5.86 -14.84 -16.53
C GLU A 160 -4.76 -14.09 -15.77
N GLY A 161 -5.06 -12.88 -15.29
CA GLY A 161 -4.24 -12.14 -14.32
C GLY A 161 -4.87 -12.24 -12.93
N VAL A 162 -4.07 -12.57 -11.92
CA VAL A 162 -4.53 -12.82 -10.55
C VAL A 162 -4.00 -11.73 -9.58
N PRO A 163 -4.54 -11.61 -8.35
CA PRO A 163 -4.15 -10.53 -7.45
C PRO A 163 -2.65 -10.52 -7.16
N GLY A 164 -1.99 -9.38 -7.36
CA GLY A 164 -0.55 -9.18 -7.23
C GLY A 164 0.19 -9.06 -8.56
N ASP A 165 -0.39 -9.53 -9.66
CA ASP A 165 0.20 -9.43 -10.98
C ASP A 165 0.12 -7.98 -11.49
N ASN A 166 1.19 -7.52 -12.14
CA ASN A 166 1.20 -6.22 -12.82
C ASN A 166 1.01 -6.51 -14.32
N VAL A 167 -0.19 -6.24 -14.82
CA VAL A 167 -0.62 -6.65 -16.15
C VAL A 167 -0.89 -5.44 -17.03
N GLY A 168 -0.59 -5.56 -18.31
CA GLY A 168 -1.16 -4.75 -19.38
C GLY A 168 -2.33 -5.50 -20.01
N PHE A 169 -3.41 -4.81 -20.36
CA PHE A 169 -4.54 -5.47 -21.01
C PHE A 169 -5.11 -4.64 -22.15
N ASN A 170 -5.45 -5.28 -23.27
CA ASN A 170 -6.03 -4.58 -24.41
C ASN A 170 -7.54 -4.38 -24.24
N VAL A 171 -8.03 -3.19 -24.56
CA VAL A 171 -9.46 -2.90 -24.62
C VAL A 171 -9.87 -2.27 -25.95
N LYS A 172 -11.08 -2.58 -26.42
CA LYS A 172 -11.64 -1.99 -27.65
C LYS A 172 -12.46 -0.73 -27.35
N ASN A 173 -12.61 0.13 -28.35
CA ASN A 173 -13.56 1.24 -28.35
C ASN A 173 -13.44 2.21 -27.15
N VAL A 174 -12.28 2.26 -26.50
CA VAL A 174 -11.96 3.21 -25.44
C VAL A 174 -10.70 3.96 -25.84
N SER A 175 -10.78 5.28 -25.88
CA SER A 175 -9.65 6.16 -26.14
C SER A 175 -8.78 6.34 -24.90
N VAL A 176 -7.47 6.50 -25.09
CA VAL A 176 -6.53 6.86 -24.01
C VAL A 176 -6.86 8.19 -23.31
N LYS A 177 -7.77 9.00 -23.87
CA LYS A 177 -8.24 10.25 -23.26
C LYS A 177 -9.40 10.04 -22.28
N GLU A 178 -10.11 8.92 -22.37
CA GLU A 178 -11.31 8.63 -21.57
C GLU A 178 -10.96 7.97 -20.22
N ILE A 179 -9.81 7.30 -20.17
CA ILE A 179 -9.28 6.65 -18.98
C ILE A 179 -7.87 7.14 -18.67
N ARG A 180 -7.49 7.13 -17.40
CA ARG A 180 -6.18 7.63 -16.95
C ARG A 180 -5.72 6.92 -15.69
N ARG A 181 -4.47 7.17 -15.31
CA ARG A 181 -3.92 6.82 -14.00
C ARG A 181 -4.87 7.24 -12.87
N GLY A 182 -5.06 6.36 -11.88
CA GLY A 182 -5.99 6.59 -10.77
C GLY A 182 -7.43 6.20 -11.05
N ASN A 183 -7.79 5.81 -12.28
CA ASN A 183 -9.04 5.10 -12.54
C ASN A 183 -8.92 3.65 -12.07
N VAL A 184 -10.05 3.01 -11.81
CA VAL A 184 -10.13 1.64 -11.33
C VAL A 184 -10.97 0.83 -12.30
N ALA A 185 -10.38 -0.21 -12.88
CA ALA A 185 -11.13 -1.20 -13.65
C ALA A 185 -11.71 -2.27 -12.72
N GLY A 186 -12.92 -2.73 -13.01
CA GLY A 186 -13.52 -3.88 -12.36
C GLY A 186 -14.52 -4.58 -13.27
N ASP A 187 -14.97 -5.77 -12.89
CA ASP A 187 -15.92 -6.56 -13.67
C ASP A 187 -17.28 -5.84 -13.70
N SER A 188 -17.82 -5.60 -14.90
CA SER A 188 -19.11 -4.92 -15.05
C SER A 188 -20.28 -5.72 -14.48
N LYS A 189 -20.11 -7.03 -14.30
CA LYS A 189 -21.17 -7.97 -13.89
C LYS A 189 -21.09 -8.39 -12.43
N ASN A 190 -20.02 -8.04 -11.73
CA ASN A 190 -19.79 -8.43 -10.35
C ASN A 190 -19.25 -7.25 -9.55
N ASP A 191 -20.15 -6.53 -8.89
CA ASP A 191 -19.85 -5.33 -8.09
C ASP A 191 -18.91 -4.35 -8.82
N PRO A 192 -19.36 -3.70 -9.91
CA PRO A 192 -18.52 -2.77 -10.67
C PRO A 192 -18.08 -1.58 -9.80
N PRO A 193 -16.82 -1.09 -9.95
CA PRO A 193 -16.34 0.06 -9.19
C PRO A 193 -17.12 1.32 -9.56
N ASN A 194 -17.26 2.23 -8.61
CA ASN A 194 -17.99 3.49 -8.79
C ASN A 194 -17.17 4.71 -8.32
N GLY A 195 -17.55 5.89 -8.81
CA GLY A 195 -17.02 7.15 -8.29
C GLY A 195 -17.63 7.48 -6.93
N ALA A 196 -16.81 7.99 -6.01
CA ALA A 196 -17.26 8.45 -4.70
C ALA A 196 -17.52 9.97 -4.74
N ALA A 197 -18.76 10.38 -4.46
CA ALA A 197 -19.10 11.80 -4.27
C ALA A 197 -18.53 12.36 -2.96
N SER A 198 -18.52 11.54 -1.92
CA SER A 198 -17.84 11.78 -0.65
C SER A 198 -17.58 10.45 0.04
N PHE A 199 -16.69 10.43 1.03
CA PHE A 199 -16.44 9.24 1.84
C PHE A 199 -16.04 9.63 3.26
N ASN A 200 -16.42 8.81 4.22
CA ASN A 200 -15.99 8.95 5.61
C ASN A 200 -14.75 8.10 5.83
N ALA A 201 -13.74 8.65 6.49
CA ALA A 201 -12.50 7.93 6.75
C ALA A 201 -11.96 8.23 8.14
N GLN A 202 -11.35 7.21 8.75
CA GLN A 202 -10.53 7.39 9.93
C GLN A 202 -9.17 7.95 9.51
N VAL A 203 -8.86 9.16 10.00
CA VAL A 203 -7.58 9.83 9.78
C VAL A 203 -6.80 9.87 11.09
N ILE A 204 -5.51 9.51 11.03
CA ILE A 204 -4.58 9.61 12.16
C ILE A 204 -3.53 10.67 11.81
N VAL A 205 -3.47 11.74 12.59
CA VAL A 205 -2.50 12.82 12.39
C VAL A 205 -1.17 12.41 13.03
N ILE A 206 -0.14 12.18 12.22
CA ILE A 206 1.16 11.71 12.72
C ILE A 206 2.03 12.89 13.16
N ASN A 207 2.48 13.68 12.19
CA ASN A 207 3.35 14.83 12.42
C ASN A 207 2.88 15.97 11.53
N HIS A 208 2.35 17.02 12.16
CA HIS A 208 1.85 18.22 11.51
C HIS A 208 2.09 19.42 12.45
N PRO A 209 2.69 20.52 11.98
CA PRO A 209 3.08 21.65 12.83
C PRO A 209 1.89 22.49 13.30
N GLY A 210 0.75 22.42 12.60
CA GLY A 210 -0.45 23.20 12.90
C GLY A 210 -1.66 22.35 13.31
N GLN A 211 -2.82 22.99 13.27
CA GLN A 211 -4.12 22.37 13.47
C GLN A 211 -4.83 22.18 12.13
N ILE A 212 -5.59 21.11 12.00
CA ILE A 212 -6.40 20.78 10.81
C ILE A 212 -7.87 21.02 11.17
N GLY A 213 -8.51 21.98 10.52
CA GLY A 213 -9.92 22.28 10.68
C GLY A 213 -10.75 21.85 9.46
N ALA A 214 -12.08 21.98 9.58
CA ALA A 214 -12.97 21.82 8.44
C ALA A 214 -12.60 22.80 7.31
N GLY A 215 -12.64 22.34 6.07
CA GLY A 215 -12.23 23.10 4.89
C GLY A 215 -10.78 22.87 4.44
N TYR A 216 -9.95 22.23 5.27
CA TYR A 216 -8.60 21.82 4.88
C TYR A 216 -8.63 20.90 3.64
N ALA A 217 -7.82 21.17 2.62
CA ALA A 217 -7.89 20.48 1.32
C ALA A 217 -6.51 20.01 0.82
N PRO A 218 -5.89 19.04 1.52
CA PRO A 218 -4.60 18.46 1.14
C PRO A 218 -4.75 17.49 -0.04
N VAL A 219 -3.61 17.01 -0.54
CA VAL A 219 -3.59 15.95 -1.54
C VAL A 219 -3.64 14.58 -0.89
N LEU A 220 -4.52 13.71 -1.40
CA LEU A 220 -4.61 12.32 -1.01
C LEU A 220 -4.00 11.42 -2.08
N ASP A 221 -3.16 10.50 -1.62
CA ASP A 221 -2.74 9.34 -2.39
C ASP A 221 -3.49 8.13 -1.92
N CYS A 222 -4.39 7.64 -2.76
CA CYS A 222 -5.12 6.40 -2.55
C CYS A 222 -4.84 5.52 -3.77
N HIS A 223 -4.37 4.29 -3.57
CA HIS A 223 -3.92 3.40 -4.64
C HIS A 223 -2.98 4.11 -5.65
N THR A 224 -3.42 4.30 -6.89
CA THR A 224 -2.73 5.04 -7.96
C THR A 224 -3.28 6.46 -8.17
N ALA A 225 -4.39 6.81 -7.52
CA ALA A 225 -4.99 8.13 -7.57
C ALA A 225 -4.24 9.14 -6.68
N HIS A 226 -4.09 10.34 -7.22
CA HIS A 226 -3.45 11.49 -6.58
C HIS A 226 -4.38 12.70 -6.74
N ILE A 227 -5.24 12.95 -5.74
CA ILE A 227 -6.36 13.89 -5.84
C ILE A 227 -6.47 14.71 -4.55
N ALA A 228 -6.65 16.03 -4.67
CA ALA A 228 -6.94 16.87 -3.53
C ALA A 228 -8.34 16.58 -2.98
N CYS A 229 -8.47 16.37 -1.68
CA CYS A 229 -9.76 16.11 -1.03
C CYS A 229 -9.97 17.09 0.12
N LYS A 230 -11.14 17.73 0.13
CA LYS A 230 -11.56 18.63 1.20
C LYS A 230 -12.03 17.82 2.40
N PHE A 231 -11.48 18.12 3.57
CA PHE A 231 -11.99 17.70 4.88
C PHE A 231 -13.26 18.52 5.11
N SER A 232 -14.39 18.04 4.61
CA SER A 232 -15.65 18.79 4.63
C SER A 232 -16.15 18.98 6.06
N GLU A 233 -16.14 17.89 6.82
CA GLU A 233 -16.63 17.86 8.20
C GLU A 233 -15.70 16.97 9.03
N LEU A 234 -15.29 17.45 10.20
CA LEU A 234 -14.69 16.61 11.23
C LEU A 234 -15.86 16.05 12.05
N LEU A 235 -16.18 14.77 11.88
CA LEU A 235 -17.38 14.18 12.46
C LEU A 235 -17.16 13.84 13.92
N GLU A 236 -16.08 13.12 14.22
CA GLU A 236 -15.77 12.65 15.57
C GLU A 236 -14.27 12.57 15.77
N LYS A 237 -13.80 12.98 16.94
CA LYS A 237 -12.48 12.63 17.45
C LYS A 237 -12.59 11.30 18.19
N ILE A 238 -11.69 10.37 17.90
CA ILE A 238 -11.72 9.02 18.46
C ILE A 238 -10.39 8.67 19.13
N ASP A 239 -10.45 7.80 20.14
CA ASP A 239 -9.24 7.20 20.70
C ASP A 239 -8.63 6.21 19.69
N ARG A 240 -7.34 6.39 19.38
CA ARG A 240 -6.64 5.60 18.34
C ARG A 240 -6.59 4.10 18.65
N ARG A 241 -6.64 3.69 19.93
CA ARG A 241 -6.48 2.27 20.32
C ARG A 241 -7.82 1.55 20.39
N THR A 242 -8.84 2.22 20.91
CA THR A 242 -10.14 1.64 21.20
C THR A 242 -11.19 1.97 20.14
N GLY A 243 -10.97 3.00 19.31
CA GLY A 243 -11.91 3.49 18.32
C GLY A 243 -13.14 4.19 18.91
N LYS A 244 -13.19 4.37 20.24
CA LYS A 244 -14.32 5.03 20.90
C LYS A 244 -14.29 6.54 20.66
N SER A 245 -15.48 7.12 20.43
CA SER A 245 -15.64 8.57 20.34
C SER A 245 -15.24 9.24 21.66
N VAL A 246 -14.48 10.32 21.53
CA VAL A 246 -14.00 11.18 22.63
C VAL A 246 -14.66 12.55 22.56
N GLU A 247 -14.88 13.06 21.34
CA GLU A 247 -15.47 14.37 21.10
C GLU A 247 -16.23 14.35 19.78
N ASN A 248 -17.50 14.77 19.79
CA ASN A 248 -18.30 14.91 18.57
C ASN A 248 -18.08 16.31 17.97
N ASN A 249 -17.97 16.37 16.64
CA ASN A 249 -17.78 17.58 15.86
C ASN A 249 -16.64 18.49 16.36
N PRO A 250 -15.40 17.98 16.48
CA PRO A 250 -14.28 18.77 16.96
C PRO A 250 -13.99 19.95 16.02
N LYS A 251 -13.65 21.11 16.57
CA LYS A 251 -13.32 22.30 15.75
C LYS A 251 -12.05 22.11 14.92
N PHE A 252 -11.09 21.36 15.46
CA PHE A 252 -9.83 21.02 14.80
C PHE A 252 -9.25 19.72 15.36
N ILE A 253 -8.34 19.10 14.61
CA ILE A 253 -7.50 17.98 15.04
C ILE A 253 -6.02 18.36 14.91
N LYS A 254 -5.16 17.78 15.75
CA LYS A 254 -3.71 18.04 15.75
C LYS A 254 -2.89 16.75 15.81
N SER A 255 -1.56 16.87 15.74
CA SER A 255 -0.64 15.74 15.87
C SER A 255 -0.97 14.84 17.06
N GLY A 256 -1.10 13.54 16.80
CA GLY A 256 -1.49 12.52 17.77
C GLY A 256 -2.98 12.18 17.78
N ASP A 257 -3.85 13.05 17.24
CA ASP A 257 -5.29 12.81 17.21
C ASP A 257 -5.67 11.79 16.12
N SER A 258 -6.74 11.05 16.39
CA SER A 258 -7.46 10.24 15.41
C SER A 258 -8.88 10.79 15.28
N ALA A 259 -9.41 10.87 14.07
CA ALA A 259 -10.76 11.36 13.84
C ALA A 259 -11.44 10.67 12.66
N ILE A 260 -12.76 10.61 12.69
CA ILE A 260 -13.61 10.30 11.55
C ILE A 260 -13.88 11.61 10.81
N VAL A 261 -13.49 11.65 9.54
CA VAL A 261 -13.59 12.83 8.69
C VAL A 261 -14.42 12.50 7.46
N LYS A 262 -15.38 13.36 7.13
CA LYS A 262 -16.07 13.33 5.84
C LYS A 262 -15.25 14.08 4.82
N MET A 263 -14.84 13.39 3.77
CA MET A 263 -13.95 13.89 2.73
C MET A 263 -14.70 14.03 1.41
N VAL A 264 -14.45 15.11 0.69
CA VAL A 264 -15.03 15.37 -0.63
C VAL A 264 -13.88 15.55 -1.63
N PRO A 265 -13.73 14.67 -2.62
CA PRO A 265 -12.67 14.78 -3.61
C PRO A 265 -12.94 15.97 -4.56
N SER A 266 -11.90 16.73 -4.89
CA SER A 266 -11.98 17.89 -5.81
C SER A 266 -12.17 17.51 -7.28
N LYS A 267 -11.89 16.24 -7.62
CA LYS A 267 -12.06 15.65 -8.95
C LYS A 267 -12.71 14.28 -8.77
N PRO A 268 -13.42 13.73 -9.78
CA PRO A 268 -13.95 12.38 -9.72
C PRO A 268 -12.88 11.39 -9.27
N MET A 269 -13.20 10.58 -8.26
CA MET A 269 -12.30 9.64 -7.61
C MET A 269 -13.05 8.34 -7.34
N CYS A 270 -12.39 7.19 -7.54
CA CYS A 270 -12.89 5.90 -7.08
C CYS A 270 -12.09 5.50 -5.82
N VAL A 271 -12.80 5.21 -4.74
CA VAL A 271 -12.29 4.68 -3.48
C VAL A 271 -13.30 3.69 -2.92
N GLU A 272 -12.84 2.82 -2.06
CA GLU A 272 -13.66 1.74 -1.50
C GLU A 272 -13.54 1.70 0.02
N ALA A 273 -14.53 1.08 0.68
CA ALA A 273 -14.42 0.81 2.10
C ALA A 273 -13.24 -0.13 2.38
N PHE A 274 -12.46 0.20 3.41
CA PHE A 274 -11.26 -0.57 3.78
C PHE A 274 -11.55 -2.03 4.11
N THR A 275 -12.73 -2.32 4.69
CA THR A 275 -13.17 -3.69 5.02
C THR A 275 -13.38 -4.55 3.78
N ASP A 276 -13.81 -3.92 2.69
CA ASP A 276 -14.28 -4.61 1.49
C ASP A 276 -13.15 -4.73 0.48
N TYR A 277 -12.45 -3.62 0.21
CA TYR A 277 -11.30 -3.56 -0.69
C TYR A 277 -10.12 -2.85 -0.03
N PRO A 278 -9.36 -3.54 0.86
CA PRO A 278 -8.26 -2.95 1.62
C PRO A 278 -7.24 -2.11 0.82
N PRO A 279 -6.85 -2.49 -0.42
CA PRO A 279 -5.89 -1.70 -1.21
C PRO A 279 -6.45 -0.37 -1.74
N LEU A 280 -7.78 -0.23 -1.83
CA LEU A 280 -8.46 0.97 -2.32
C LEU A 280 -9.08 1.82 -1.20
N GLY A 281 -9.04 1.33 0.05
CA GLY A 281 -9.57 2.01 1.24
C GLY A 281 -8.51 2.57 2.18
N ARG A 282 -7.25 2.64 1.75
CA ARG A 282 -6.13 3.24 2.49
C ARG A 282 -5.53 4.37 1.69
N PHE A 283 -5.25 5.47 2.36
CA PHE A 283 -4.63 6.61 1.73
C PHE A 283 -3.60 7.27 2.64
N ALA A 284 -2.69 8.02 2.01
CA ALA A 284 -1.82 8.97 2.68
C ALA A 284 -2.32 10.38 2.38
N VAL A 285 -2.31 11.23 3.40
CA VAL A 285 -2.57 12.67 3.25
C VAL A 285 -1.20 13.36 3.21
N ARG A 286 -0.96 14.13 2.16
CA ARG A 286 0.25 14.94 2.00
C ARG A 286 -0.10 16.41 1.97
N ASP A 287 0.57 17.19 2.81
CA ASP A 287 0.60 18.63 2.73
C ASP A 287 2.00 19.07 2.31
N MET A 288 2.08 20.06 1.42
CA MET A 288 3.35 20.59 0.90
C MET A 288 3.64 21.99 1.46
N ARG A 289 3.18 22.28 2.68
CA ARG A 289 3.58 23.49 3.40
C ARG A 289 4.76 23.24 4.31
#